data_AF-A0AAD5HNQ9-F1
#
_entry.id   AF-A0AAD5HNQ9-F1
#
_cell.length_a   1.000
_cell.length_b   1.000
_cell.length_c   1.000
_cell.angle_alpha   90.00
_cell.angle_beta   90.00
_cell.angle_gamma   90.00
#
_symmetry.space_group_name_H-M   'P 1'
#
loop_
_entity.id
_entity.type
_entity.pdbx_description
1 polymer ?
#
loop_
_entity_poly.entity_id
_entity_poly.type
_entity_poly.pdbx_seq_one_letter_code
_entity_poly.pdbx_strand_id
1 'polypeptide(L)'
;MLLLLLSPSISESSEEVDQVRKPCHYWEPIALHTLAKYHVNGDTSDALVKWEMREIEQTIEEESHGNKSSYLDFLKTRGNRKRLWISLSISVGINWVGNGIVSYYLSPVLKSVGVTKPSHLLAINAGLSVWNLIIAEAAALKIDKYGIRPLFLTSTIGMIISYAFVMGFSAGFAETGTSALGIAAIPFLFAFFGSYSLAWTPLNYSYTTTIMPFNLRAKGLALYLVVQNMANAFNQFVNPIALQAITWKYYAVYIAIDIAYAIGIYLWFPETKQLTIEEISLVFDFPGRDGRKMAAAALANRMREGGSTDRESDSVKADMTHVESK
;
A
#
# COMPACT_ATOMS: atom_id res chain seq x y z
N MET A 1 19.33 7.99 9.10
CA MET A 1 20.76 7.86 8.75
C MET A 1 20.99 6.84 7.63
N LEU A 2 20.39 5.63 7.65
CA LEU A 2 20.42 4.72 6.49
C LEU A 2 19.71 5.26 5.23
N LEU A 3 18.62 6.03 5.39
CA LEU A 3 17.93 6.69 4.26
C LEU A 3 18.79 7.74 3.53
N LEU A 4 19.82 8.29 4.19
CA LEU A 4 20.74 9.25 3.55
C LEU A 4 21.83 8.56 2.72
N LEU A 5 22.09 7.27 2.96
CA LEU A 5 23.06 6.49 2.19
C LEU A 5 22.45 5.88 0.91
N LEU A 6 21.13 5.70 0.88
CA LEU A 6 20.36 5.39 -0.34
C LEU A 6 19.96 6.65 -1.13
N SER A 7 20.24 7.84 -0.59
CA SER A 7 20.00 9.13 -1.22
C SER A 7 20.70 9.38 -2.56
N PRO A 8 21.81 8.72 -2.97
CA PRO A 8 22.41 8.98 -4.27
C PRO A 8 21.47 8.65 -5.45
N SER A 9 20.61 7.63 -5.32
CA SER A 9 19.62 7.31 -6.38
C SER A 9 18.36 8.19 -6.31
N ILE A 10 18.15 8.89 -5.20
CA ILE A 10 17.01 9.82 -5.01
C ILE A 10 17.41 11.24 -5.42
N SER A 11 18.68 11.62 -5.33
CA SER A 11 19.17 12.86 -5.94
C SER A 11 19.03 12.84 -7.46
N GLU A 12 19.23 11.68 -8.11
CA GLU A 12 18.95 11.49 -9.54
C GLU A 12 17.48 11.74 -9.87
N SER A 13 16.53 11.28 -9.05
CA SER A 13 15.10 11.52 -9.32
C SER A 13 14.69 12.98 -9.09
N SER A 14 15.35 13.71 -8.19
CA SER A 14 15.10 15.14 -8.00
C SER A 14 15.72 16.00 -9.13
N GLU A 15 16.85 15.58 -9.70
CA GLU A 15 17.41 16.19 -10.93
C GLU A 15 16.59 15.82 -12.17
N GLU A 16 16.03 14.61 -12.26
CA GLU A 16 15.06 14.22 -13.30
C GLU A 16 13.80 15.09 -13.24
N VAL A 17 13.25 15.35 -12.05
CA VAL A 17 12.06 16.20 -11.89
C VAL A 17 12.33 17.66 -12.29
N ASP A 18 13.55 18.17 -12.10
CA ASP A 18 13.96 19.49 -12.61
C ASP A 18 14.31 19.47 -14.11
N GLN A 19 14.71 18.32 -14.68
CA GLN A 19 14.92 18.14 -16.12
C GLN A 19 13.61 18.02 -16.91
N VAL A 20 12.55 17.45 -16.33
CA VAL A 20 11.19 17.41 -16.92
C VAL A 20 10.63 18.82 -17.15
N ARG A 21 11.20 19.84 -16.48
CA ARG A 21 10.80 21.25 -16.62
C ARG A 21 11.52 22.00 -17.74
N LYS A 22 12.50 21.38 -18.42
CA LYS A 22 13.25 21.95 -19.54
C LYS A 22 12.56 21.61 -20.88
N PRO A 23 12.77 22.41 -21.95
CA PRO A 23 12.10 22.23 -23.24
C PRO A 23 12.20 20.79 -23.76
N CYS A 24 11.13 20.32 -24.42
CA CYS A 24 10.78 18.91 -24.71
C CYS A 24 11.88 17.98 -25.23
N HIS A 25 13.01 18.49 -25.73
CA HIS A 25 14.05 17.69 -26.38
C HIS A 25 15.14 17.09 -25.47
N TYR A 26 15.20 17.45 -24.18
CA TYR A 26 16.34 17.01 -23.33
C TYR A 26 16.12 15.68 -22.60
N TRP A 27 14.88 15.37 -22.22
CA TRP A 27 14.57 14.19 -21.40
C TRP A 27 14.32 12.93 -22.24
N GLU A 28 13.88 13.07 -23.50
CA GLU A 28 13.59 11.96 -24.42
C GLU A 28 14.73 10.91 -24.52
N PRO A 29 15.99 11.29 -24.81
CA PRO A 29 17.07 10.30 -24.93
C PRO A 29 17.45 9.64 -23.60
N ILE A 30 17.27 10.34 -22.47
CA ILE A 30 17.56 9.82 -21.12
C ILE A 30 16.49 8.80 -20.72
N ALA A 31 15.21 9.16 -20.89
CA ALA A 31 14.08 8.28 -20.63
C ALA A 31 14.17 7.01 -21.49
N LEU A 32 14.46 7.15 -22.78
CA LEU A 32 14.59 6.02 -23.71
C LEU A 32 15.73 5.07 -23.31
N HIS A 33 16.91 5.62 -22.97
CA HIS A 33 18.04 4.82 -22.50
C HIS A 33 17.75 4.11 -21.16
N THR A 34 17.05 4.78 -20.24
CA THR A 34 16.65 4.20 -18.95
C THR A 34 15.64 3.06 -19.15
N LEU A 35 14.59 3.28 -19.94
CA LEU A 35 13.61 2.24 -20.28
C LEU A 35 14.27 1.04 -20.97
N ALA A 36 15.13 1.29 -21.96
CA ALA A 36 15.89 0.24 -22.63
C ALA A 36 16.74 -0.58 -21.65
N LYS A 37 17.46 0.09 -20.74
CA LYS A 37 18.33 -0.56 -19.74
C LYS A 37 17.55 -1.45 -18.78
N TYR A 38 16.40 -1.01 -18.28
CA TYR A 38 15.64 -1.74 -17.25
C TYR A 38 14.62 -2.75 -17.80
N HIS A 39 14.08 -2.53 -19.00
CA HIS A 39 13.07 -3.41 -19.59
C HIS A 39 13.63 -4.34 -20.68
N VAL A 40 14.71 -3.97 -21.37
CA VAL A 40 15.20 -4.71 -22.55
C VAL A 40 16.73 -4.84 -22.62
N ASN A 41 17.43 -4.78 -21.48
CA ASN A 41 18.89 -4.90 -21.39
C ASN A 41 19.68 -3.95 -22.32
N GLY A 42 19.12 -2.78 -22.64
CA GLY A 42 19.77 -1.72 -23.41
C GLY A 42 19.34 -1.62 -24.86
N ASP A 43 18.40 -2.45 -25.35
CA ASP A 43 17.86 -2.28 -26.70
C ASP A 43 16.83 -1.13 -26.75
N THR A 44 17.24 -0.03 -27.36
CA THR A 44 16.45 1.19 -27.58
C THR A 44 15.47 1.06 -28.75
N SER A 45 15.60 0.01 -29.56
CA SER A 45 14.78 -0.21 -30.74
C SER A 45 13.55 -1.10 -30.51
N ASP A 46 13.49 -1.74 -29.33
CA ASP A 46 12.42 -2.66 -28.96
C ASP A 46 11.03 -2.00 -29.01
N ALA A 47 10.03 -2.78 -29.44
CA ALA A 47 8.66 -2.33 -29.58
C ALA A 47 8.05 -1.91 -28.23
N LEU A 48 8.45 -2.53 -27.12
CA LEU A 48 8.00 -2.21 -25.77
C LEU A 48 8.46 -0.81 -25.36
N VAL A 49 9.75 -0.49 -25.53
CA VAL A 49 10.34 0.81 -25.16
C VAL A 49 9.70 1.94 -25.98
N LYS A 50 9.48 1.73 -27.28
CA LYS A 50 8.81 2.71 -28.15
C LYS A 50 7.33 2.89 -27.83
N TRP A 51 6.68 1.88 -27.26
CA TRP A 51 5.29 1.98 -26.80
C TRP A 51 5.22 2.77 -25.49
N GLU A 52 6.06 2.46 -24.50
CA GLU A 52 6.13 3.17 -23.22
C GLU A 52 6.55 4.63 -23.40
N MET A 53 7.52 4.92 -24.29
CA MET A 53 7.90 6.30 -24.62
C MET A 53 6.74 7.11 -25.18
N ARG A 54 5.93 6.53 -26.07
CA ARG A 54 4.73 7.20 -26.60
C ARG A 54 3.68 7.46 -25.54
N GLU A 55 3.51 6.54 -24.59
CA GLU A 55 2.59 6.71 -23.45
C GLU A 55 3.05 7.86 -22.54
N ILE A 56 4.35 7.96 -22.27
CA ILE A 56 4.95 9.05 -21.49
C ILE A 56 4.79 10.40 -22.21
N GLU A 57 5.14 10.47 -23.50
CA GLU A 57 5.00 11.67 -24.34
C GLU A 57 3.55 12.17 -24.35
N GLN A 58 2.59 11.27 -24.59
CA GLN A 58 1.17 11.60 -24.58
C GLN A 58 0.72 12.13 -23.21
N THR A 59 1.17 11.51 -22.12
CA THR A 59 0.84 11.94 -20.75
C THR A 59 1.39 13.34 -20.47
N ILE A 60 2.61 13.65 -20.90
CA ILE A 60 3.24 14.97 -20.73
C ILE A 60 2.53 16.02 -21.58
N GLU A 61 2.15 15.68 -22.81
CA GLU A 61 1.40 16.60 -23.69
C GLU A 61 0.04 16.95 -23.08
N GLU A 62 -0.68 15.95 -22.57
CA GLU A 62 -1.93 16.13 -21.81
C GLU A 62 -1.75 17.00 -20.56
N GLU A 63 -0.62 16.90 -19.86
CA GLU A 63 -0.29 17.78 -18.74
C GLU A 63 0.10 19.19 -19.14
N SER A 64 0.83 19.37 -20.25
CA SER A 64 1.24 20.69 -20.75
C SER A 64 0.03 21.55 -21.14
N HIS A 65 -1.03 20.89 -21.62
CA HIS A 65 -2.32 21.50 -21.94
C HIS A 65 -3.27 21.56 -20.73
N GLY A 66 -2.98 20.82 -19.66
CA GLY A 66 -3.73 20.80 -18.40
C GLY A 66 -3.37 21.95 -17.46
N ASN A 67 -4.35 22.79 -17.12
CA ASN A 67 -4.16 23.89 -16.15
C ASN A 67 -3.55 23.38 -14.83
N LYS A 68 -2.63 24.16 -14.22
CA LYS A 68 -1.93 23.83 -12.96
C LYS A 68 -2.90 23.20 -11.98
N SER A 69 -2.67 21.93 -11.61
CA SER A 69 -3.61 21.20 -10.76
C SER A 69 -3.86 21.98 -9.46
N SER A 70 -5.08 21.98 -8.95
CA SER A 70 -5.48 22.65 -7.71
C SER A 70 -6.02 21.61 -6.72
N TYR A 71 -5.92 21.89 -5.42
CA TYR A 71 -6.57 21.02 -4.41
C TYR A 71 -8.09 20.91 -4.64
N LEU A 72 -8.70 21.91 -5.29
CA LEU A 72 -10.12 21.87 -5.67
C LEU A 72 -10.43 20.84 -6.76
N ASP A 73 -9.44 20.39 -7.53
CA ASP A 73 -9.64 19.40 -8.61
C ASP A 73 -10.01 18.02 -8.08
N PHE A 74 -9.72 17.74 -6.80
CA PHE A 74 -10.23 16.55 -6.14
C PHE A 74 -11.76 16.55 -5.99
N LEU A 75 -12.37 17.73 -5.89
CA LEU A 75 -13.81 17.87 -5.66
C LEU A 75 -14.62 17.99 -6.96
N LYS A 76 -13.95 18.29 -8.08
CA LYS A 76 -14.58 18.55 -9.38
C LYS A 76 -15.26 17.32 -9.98
N THR A 77 -14.60 16.16 -10.00
CA THR A 77 -15.14 14.94 -10.63
C THR A 77 -15.58 13.91 -9.61
N ARG A 78 -16.59 13.09 -9.96
CA ARG A 78 -17.04 11.98 -9.11
C ARG A 78 -15.93 10.95 -8.86
N GLY A 79 -15.11 10.67 -9.87
CA GLY A 79 -13.95 9.79 -9.77
C GLY A 79 -12.91 10.30 -8.78
N ASN A 80 -12.51 11.57 -8.90
CA ASN A 80 -11.51 12.16 -8.00
C ASN A 80 -11.99 12.25 -6.55
N ARG A 81 -13.28 12.51 -6.32
CA ARG A 81 -13.86 12.48 -4.96
C ARG A 81 -13.78 11.10 -4.35
N LYS A 82 -14.04 10.05 -5.13
CA LYS A 82 -13.92 8.67 -4.65
C LYS A 82 -12.47 8.30 -4.36
N ARG A 83 -11.52 8.69 -5.22
CA ARG A 83 -10.07 8.48 -5.00
C ARG A 83 -9.61 9.18 -3.71
N LEU A 84 -9.99 10.44 -3.52
CA LEU A 84 -9.67 11.20 -2.32
C LEU A 84 -10.30 10.56 -1.08
N TRP A 85 -11.59 10.20 -1.13
CA TRP A 85 -12.27 9.58 0.00
C TRP A 85 -11.59 8.25 0.42
N ILE A 86 -11.27 7.38 -0.53
CA ILE A 86 -10.54 6.13 -0.26
C ILE A 86 -9.16 6.41 0.36
N SER A 87 -8.40 7.33 -0.23
CA SER A 87 -7.07 7.69 0.27
C SER A 87 -7.12 8.19 1.71
N LEU A 88 -8.05 9.11 2.02
CA LEU A 88 -8.22 9.64 3.37
C LEU A 88 -8.70 8.58 4.36
N SER A 89 -9.59 7.68 3.95
CA SER A 89 -10.01 6.55 4.78
C SER A 89 -8.84 5.63 5.13
N ILE A 90 -7.91 5.39 4.20
CA ILE A 90 -6.69 4.61 4.47
C ILE A 90 -5.77 5.36 5.43
N SER A 91 -5.58 6.67 5.24
CA SER A 91 -4.76 7.51 6.14
C SER A 91 -5.21 7.41 7.60
N VAL A 92 -6.53 7.45 7.81
CA VAL A 92 -7.14 7.29 9.14
C VAL A 92 -7.00 5.85 9.63
N GLY A 93 -7.28 4.86 8.76
CA GLY A 93 -7.26 3.44 9.09
C GLY A 93 -5.92 2.94 9.62
N ILE A 94 -4.79 3.42 9.09
CA ILE A 94 -3.44 3.07 9.60
C ILE A 94 -3.32 3.26 11.11
N ASN A 95 -3.94 4.31 11.64
CA ASN A 95 -3.92 4.62 13.04
C ASN A 95 -5.11 3.99 13.77
N TRP A 96 -6.31 4.05 13.18
CA TRP A 96 -7.57 3.70 13.84
C TRP A 96 -7.87 2.20 13.85
N VAL A 97 -7.13 1.39 13.10
CA VAL A 97 -7.20 -0.09 13.19
C VAL A 97 -6.33 -0.60 14.37
N GLY A 98 -5.90 0.30 15.26
CA GLY A 98 -5.54 -0.03 16.64
C GLY A 98 -4.07 -0.30 16.94
N ASN A 99 -3.15 -0.06 15.99
CA ASN A 99 -1.70 -0.20 16.24
C ASN A 99 -1.24 0.52 17.54
N GLY A 100 -1.76 1.74 17.78
CA GLY A 100 -1.40 2.53 18.96
C GLY A 100 -1.72 1.85 20.29
N ILE A 101 -2.92 1.30 20.46
CA ILE A 101 -3.37 0.74 21.75
C ILE A 101 -2.61 -0.50 22.13
N VAL A 102 -2.38 -1.39 21.17
CA VAL A 102 -1.64 -2.64 21.39
C VAL A 102 -0.23 -2.31 21.91
N SER A 103 0.41 -1.29 21.34
CA SER A 103 1.71 -0.80 21.81
C SER A 103 1.64 -0.26 23.25
N TYR A 104 0.59 0.48 23.60
CA TYR A 104 0.37 0.99 24.97
C TYR A 104 0.11 -0.12 26.00
N TYR A 105 -0.48 -1.23 25.59
CA TYR A 105 -0.82 -2.34 26.48
C TYR A 105 0.28 -3.38 26.64
N LEU A 106 1.11 -3.56 25.60
CA LEU A 106 2.22 -4.50 25.63
C LEU A 106 3.18 -4.20 26.80
N SER A 107 3.50 -2.93 27.06
CA SER A 107 4.42 -2.58 28.14
C SER A 107 3.88 -2.90 29.56
N PRO A 108 2.64 -2.51 29.94
CA PRO A 108 2.03 -2.94 31.20
C PRO A 108 1.90 -4.46 31.38
N VAL A 109 1.50 -5.20 30.33
CA VAL A 109 1.37 -6.66 30.40
C VAL A 109 2.73 -7.30 30.64
N LEU A 110 3.76 -6.89 29.90
CA LEU A 110 5.12 -7.38 30.10
C LEU A 110 5.62 -7.11 31.53
N LYS A 111 5.30 -5.93 32.08
CA LYS A 111 5.61 -5.60 33.48
C LYS A 111 4.87 -6.50 34.47
N SER A 112 3.59 -6.83 34.24
CA SER A 112 2.82 -7.75 35.11
C SER A 112 3.32 -9.20 35.08
N VAL A 113 4.08 -9.58 34.04
CA VAL A 113 4.75 -10.87 33.90
C VAL A 113 6.13 -10.87 34.58
N GLY A 114 6.53 -9.74 35.18
CA GLY A 114 7.82 -9.58 35.84
C GLY A 114 8.94 -9.12 34.90
N VAL A 115 8.63 -8.81 33.64
CA VAL A 115 9.59 -8.23 32.69
C VAL A 115 9.66 -6.72 32.96
N THR A 116 10.45 -6.33 33.95
CA THR A 116 10.61 -4.93 34.36
C THR A 116 11.89 -4.29 33.85
N LYS A 117 12.91 -5.09 33.49
CA LYS A 117 14.19 -4.57 33.01
C LYS A 117 14.03 -3.97 31.61
N PRO A 118 14.50 -2.73 31.36
CA PRO A 118 14.46 -2.10 30.05
C PRO A 118 15.09 -2.95 28.93
N SER A 119 16.16 -3.68 29.23
CA SER A 119 16.83 -4.58 28.27
C SER A 119 15.93 -5.68 27.73
N HIS A 120 15.05 -6.25 28.56
CA HIS A 120 14.11 -7.29 28.13
C HIS A 120 12.95 -6.70 27.32
N LEU A 121 12.44 -5.51 27.68
CA LEU A 121 11.43 -4.82 26.86
C LEU A 121 11.99 -4.47 25.48
N LEU A 122 13.24 -3.99 25.42
CA LEU A 122 13.92 -3.71 24.17
C LEU A 122 14.08 -4.98 23.32
N ALA A 123 14.48 -6.10 23.93
CA ALA A 123 14.60 -7.38 23.22
C ALA A 123 13.26 -7.87 22.64
N ILE A 124 12.15 -7.71 23.38
CA ILE A 124 10.82 -8.09 22.89
C ILE A 124 10.36 -7.19 21.76
N ASN A 125 10.55 -5.87 21.88
CA ASN A 125 10.23 -4.94 20.79
C ASN A 125 11.11 -5.17 19.54
N ALA A 126 12.39 -5.52 19.73
CA ALA A 126 13.26 -5.90 18.64
C ALA A 126 12.77 -7.19 17.95
N GLY A 127 12.39 -8.21 18.74
CA GLY A 127 11.79 -9.44 18.22
C GLY A 127 10.49 -9.19 17.46
N LEU A 128 9.63 -8.29 17.96
CA LEU A 128 8.41 -7.86 17.28
C LEU A 128 8.72 -7.13 15.95
N SER A 129 9.77 -6.31 15.92
CA SER A 129 10.20 -5.61 14.71
C SER A 129 10.73 -6.59 13.65
N VAL A 130 11.52 -7.59 14.06
CA VAL A 130 11.99 -8.68 13.18
C VAL A 130 10.81 -9.52 12.67
N TRP A 131 9.86 -9.86 13.53
CA TRP A 131 8.64 -10.55 13.15
C TRP A 131 7.85 -9.78 12.08
N ASN A 132 7.65 -8.47 12.31
CA ASN A 132 6.95 -7.62 11.35
C ASN A 132 7.70 -7.52 10.02
N LEU A 133 9.03 -7.47 10.04
CA LEU A 133 9.86 -7.47 8.83
C LEU A 133 9.64 -8.74 8.00
N ILE A 134 9.74 -9.92 8.63
CA ILE A 134 9.56 -11.22 7.95
C ILE A 134 8.17 -11.31 7.30
N ILE A 135 7.13 -10.89 8.01
CA ILE A 135 5.76 -10.93 7.48
C ILE A 135 5.57 -9.89 6.36
N ALA A 136 6.14 -8.70 6.49
CA ALA A 136 6.06 -7.68 5.46
C ALA A 136 6.77 -8.12 4.17
N GLU A 137 7.95 -8.73 4.26
CA GLU A 137 8.66 -9.31 3.10
C GLU A 137 7.86 -10.44 2.46
N ALA A 138 7.31 -11.35 3.27
CA ALA A 138 6.46 -12.44 2.78
C ALA A 138 5.20 -11.93 2.08
N ALA A 139 4.63 -10.81 2.54
CA ALA A 139 3.50 -10.16 1.91
C ALA A 139 3.89 -9.46 0.59
N ALA A 140 5.04 -8.78 0.57
CA ALA A 140 5.56 -8.11 -0.62
C ALA A 140 5.79 -9.09 -1.78
N LEU A 141 6.36 -10.27 -1.52
CA LEU A 141 6.56 -11.31 -2.55
C LEU A 141 5.24 -11.91 -3.08
N LYS A 142 4.15 -11.79 -2.33
CA LYS A 142 2.86 -12.42 -2.62
C LYS A 142 1.83 -11.42 -3.17
N ILE A 143 2.12 -10.13 -3.13
CA ILE A 143 1.20 -9.06 -3.53
C ILE A 143 0.70 -9.23 -4.96
N ASP A 144 1.60 -9.53 -5.88
CA ASP A 144 1.30 -9.65 -7.32
C ASP A 144 0.39 -10.85 -7.61
N LYS A 145 0.48 -11.89 -6.78
CA LYS A 145 -0.33 -13.10 -6.93
C LYS A 145 -1.73 -12.94 -6.35
N TYR A 146 -1.88 -12.37 -5.15
CA TYR A 146 -3.17 -12.33 -4.46
C TYR A 146 -3.99 -11.08 -4.79
N GLY A 147 -3.36 -9.96 -5.16
CA GLY A 147 -4.05 -8.69 -5.37
C GLY A 147 -4.26 -7.92 -4.06
N ILE A 148 -4.55 -6.62 -4.18
CA ILE A 148 -4.47 -5.68 -3.05
C ILE A 148 -5.69 -5.79 -2.13
N ARG A 149 -6.89 -5.94 -2.68
CA ARG A 149 -8.13 -6.00 -1.90
C ARG A 149 -8.22 -7.23 -0.98
N PRO A 150 -7.95 -8.47 -1.44
CA PRO A 150 -8.01 -9.63 -0.55
C PRO A 150 -6.92 -9.59 0.53
N LEU A 151 -5.76 -8.99 0.26
CA LEU A 151 -4.72 -8.79 1.28
C LEU A 151 -5.19 -7.86 2.41
N PHE A 152 -5.82 -6.73 2.07
CA PHE A 152 -6.41 -5.84 3.07
C PHE A 152 -7.51 -6.53 3.89
N LEU A 153 -8.36 -7.34 3.24
CA LEU A 153 -9.43 -8.07 3.93
C LEU A 153 -8.89 -9.17 4.85
N THR A 154 -7.97 -10.01 4.37
CA THR A 154 -7.39 -11.10 5.20
C THR A 154 -6.60 -10.54 6.38
N SER A 155 -5.85 -9.46 6.17
CA SER A 155 -5.17 -8.72 7.23
C SER A 155 -6.17 -8.19 8.27
N THR A 156 -7.21 -7.48 7.85
CA THR A 156 -8.20 -6.89 8.76
C THR A 156 -8.98 -7.96 9.53
N ILE A 157 -9.33 -9.08 8.89
CA ILE A 157 -9.95 -10.23 9.57
C ILE A 157 -9.00 -10.85 10.60
N GLY A 158 -7.72 -11.01 10.26
CA GLY A 158 -6.69 -11.50 11.19
C GLY A 158 -6.51 -10.59 12.41
N MET A 159 -6.62 -9.27 12.20
CA MET A 159 -6.60 -8.27 13.27
C MET A 159 -7.83 -8.38 14.17
N ILE A 160 -9.04 -8.48 13.61
CA ILE A 160 -10.29 -8.66 14.37
C ILE A 160 -10.24 -9.89 15.28
N ILE A 161 -9.80 -11.03 14.72
CA ILE A 161 -9.70 -12.29 15.47
C ILE A 161 -8.67 -12.15 16.61
N SER A 162 -7.49 -11.62 16.29
CA SER A 162 -6.43 -11.42 17.28
C SER A 162 -6.90 -10.49 18.41
N TYR A 163 -7.61 -9.40 18.07
CA TYR A 163 -8.16 -8.49 19.06
C TYR A 163 -9.23 -9.10 19.94
N ALA A 164 -10.09 -9.97 19.39
CA ALA A 164 -11.10 -10.67 20.17
C ALA A 164 -10.45 -11.55 21.26
N PHE A 165 -9.37 -12.25 20.92
CA PHE A 165 -8.60 -13.01 21.90
C PHE A 165 -7.92 -12.11 22.93
N VAL A 166 -7.24 -11.05 22.50
CA VAL A 166 -6.60 -10.09 23.40
C VAL A 166 -7.63 -9.52 24.39
N MET A 167 -8.81 -9.11 23.93
CA MET A 167 -9.88 -8.64 24.79
C MET A 167 -10.31 -9.70 25.81
N GLY A 168 -10.54 -10.94 25.37
CA GLY A 168 -10.96 -12.03 26.25
C GLY A 168 -9.94 -12.31 27.37
N PHE A 169 -8.66 -12.37 27.03
CA PHE A 169 -7.59 -12.55 28.01
C PHE A 169 -7.44 -11.34 28.94
N SER A 170 -7.56 -10.12 28.40
CA SER A 170 -7.55 -8.89 29.20
C SER A 170 -8.72 -8.79 30.17
N ALA A 171 -9.92 -9.22 29.78
CA ALA A 171 -11.09 -9.28 30.65
C ALA A 171 -10.88 -10.28 31.79
N GLY A 172 -10.42 -11.49 31.47
CA GLY A 172 -10.10 -12.51 32.49
C GLY A 172 -8.98 -12.07 33.44
N PHE A 173 -7.96 -11.37 32.93
CA PHE A 173 -6.89 -10.80 33.75
C PHE A 173 -7.42 -9.72 34.69
N ALA A 174 -8.34 -8.86 34.24
CA ALA A 174 -8.93 -7.81 35.06
C ALA A 174 -9.78 -8.36 36.21
N GLU A 175 -10.45 -9.51 36.03
CA GLU A 175 -11.28 -10.13 37.07
C GLU A 175 -10.47 -10.98 38.05
N THR A 176 -9.49 -11.74 37.56
CA THR A 176 -8.77 -12.74 38.38
C THR A 176 -7.41 -12.27 38.88
N GLY A 177 -6.83 -11.23 38.28
CA GLY A 177 -5.48 -10.74 38.58
C GLY A 177 -4.36 -11.76 38.27
N THR A 178 -4.65 -12.84 37.55
CA THR A 178 -3.72 -13.96 37.37
C THR A 178 -2.73 -13.65 36.25
N SER A 179 -1.43 -13.51 36.58
CA SER A 179 -0.36 -13.20 35.60
C SER A 179 -0.32 -14.15 34.40
N ALA A 180 -0.75 -15.40 34.54
CA ALA A 180 -0.82 -16.36 33.43
C ALA A 180 -1.73 -15.90 32.27
N LEU A 181 -2.84 -15.20 32.56
CA LEU A 181 -3.74 -14.67 31.53
C LEU A 181 -3.11 -13.51 30.76
N GLY A 182 -2.28 -12.69 31.42
CA GLY A 182 -1.46 -11.67 30.77
C GLY A 182 -0.43 -12.27 29.81
N ILE A 183 0.21 -13.38 30.20
CA ILE A 183 1.16 -14.12 29.34
C ILE A 183 0.43 -14.67 28.11
N ALA A 184 -0.77 -15.22 28.30
CA ALA A 184 -1.57 -15.80 27.22
C ALA A 184 -1.98 -14.77 26.16
N ALA A 185 -2.06 -13.47 26.49
CA ALA A 185 -2.36 -12.42 25.52
C ALA A 185 -1.18 -12.12 24.56
N ILE A 186 0.06 -12.37 24.98
CA ILE A 186 1.27 -11.97 24.23
C ILE A 186 1.32 -12.57 22.80
N PRO A 187 1.11 -13.89 22.59
CA PRO A 187 1.12 -14.46 21.23
C PRO A 187 0.07 -13.84 20.30
N PHE A 188 -1.10 -13.48 20.83
CA PHE A 188 -2.16 -12.83 20.04
C PHE A 188 -1.82 -11.38 19.69
N LEU A 189 -1.06 -10.67 20.53
CA LEU A 189 -0.50 -9.36 20.16
C LEU A 189 0.50 -9.48 19.00
N PHE A 190 1.35 -10.52 19.00
CA PHE A 190 2.24 -10.80 17.87
C PHE A 190 1.47 -11.17 16.59
N ALA A 191 0.40 -11.96 16.72
CA ALA A 191 -0.48 -12.30 15.60
C ALA A 191 -1.19 -11.05 15.04
N PHE A 192 -1.60 -10.12 15.90
CA PHE A 192 -2.16 -8.84 15.51
C PHE A 192 -1.15 -8.01 14.70
N PHE A 193 0.06 -7.80 15.21
CA PHE A 193 1.09 -7.01 14.50
C PHE A 193 1.57 -7.68 13.22
N GLY A 194 1.63 -9.01 13.18
CA GLY A 194 1.89 -9.76 11.96
C GLY A 194 0.78 -9.53 10.92
N SER A 195 -0.48 -9.66 11.33
CA SER A 195 -1.64 -9.41 10.46
C SER A 195 -1.66 -7.97 9.95
N TYR A 196 -1.38 -6.99 10.82
CA TYR A 196 -1.27 -5.57 10.44
C TYR A 196 -0.15 -5.36 9.41
N SER A 197 1.03 -5.95 9.64
CA SER A 197 2.19 -5.83 8.75
C SER A 197 1.99 -6.50 7.39
N LEU A 198 1.05 -7.44 7.28
CA LEU A 198 0.71 -8.12 6.02
C LEU A 198 0.17 -7.16 4.96
N ALA A 199 -0.65 -6.17 5.34
CA ALA A 199 -1.34 -5.31 4.39
C ALA A 199 -1.22 -3.83 4.74
N TRP A 200 -1.60 -3.46 5.97
CA TRP A 200 -1.69 -2.06 6.36
C TRP A 200 -0.35 -1.34 6.34
N THR A 201 0.77 -2.01 6.60
CA THR A 201 2.11 -1.39 6.56
C THR A 201 2.61 -1.13 5.12
N PRO A 202 2.72 -2.13 4.23
CA PRO A 202 3.27 -1.91 2.89
C PRO A 202 2.24 -1.33 1.89
N LEU A 203 0.96 -1.71 1.99
CA LEU A 203 -0.03 -1.39 0.95
C LEU A 203 -0.59 0.02 1.07
N ASN A 204 -0.44 0.70 2.21
CA ASN A 204 -1.10 1.99 2.40
C ASN A 204 -0.61 3.07 1.40
N TYR A 205 0.72 3.19 1.23
CA TYR A 205 1.34 4.16 0.34
C TYR A 205 1.21 3.70 -1.10
N SER A 206 1.51 2.42 -1.37
CA SER A 206 1.41 1.82 -2.70
C SER A 206 0.00 1.97 -3.27
N TYR A 207 -1.04 1.62 -2.50
CA TYR A 207 -2.40 1.76 -3.00
C TYR A 207 -2.80 3.22 -3.20
N THR A 208 -2.39 4.12 -2.29
CA THR A 208 -2.67 5.55 -2.42
C THR A 208 -2.02 6.17 -3.67
N THR A 209 -0.80 5.78 -4.02
CA THR A 209 -0.14 6.28 -5.24
C THR A 209 -0.75 5.69 -6.50
N THR A 210 -1.16 4.42 -6.46
CA THR A 210 -1.78 3.71 -7.57
C THR A 210 -3.15 4.26 -7.95
N ILE A 211 -4.00 4.65 -6.97
CA ILE A 211 -5.34 5.19 -7.29
C ILE A 211 -5.31 6.65 -7.76
N MET A 212 -4.26 7.39 -7.41
CA MET A 212 -4.16 8.82 -7.73
C MET A 212 -3.65 9.03 -9.17
N PRO A 213 -4.29 9.91 -9.96
CA PRO A 213 -3.78 10.28 -11.27
C PRO A 213 -2.50 11.10 -11.10
N PHE A 214 -1.60 11.02 -12.08
CA PHE A 214 -0.24 11.56 -12.00
C PHE A 214 -0.22 13.05 -11.57
N ASN A 215 -1.04 13.88 -12.23
CA ASN A 215 -1.19 15.32 -11.96
C ASN A 215 -1.67 15.70 -10.53
N LEU A 216 -2.35 14.79 -9.83
CA LEU A 216 -2.88 15.01 -8.48
C LEU A 216 -2.13 14.21 -7.41
N ARG A 217 -1.26 13.27 -7.80
CA ARG A 217 -0.61 12.31 -6.89
C ARG A 217 0.17 12.98 -5.77
N ALA A 218 1.01 13.96 -6.09
CA ALA A 218 1.80 14.67 -5.09
C ALA A 218 0.92 15.39 -4.04
N LYS A 219 -0.18 16.01 -4.49
CA LYS A 219 -1.13 16.71 -3.61
C LYS A 219 -1.97 15.74 -2.78
N GLY A 220 -2.36 14.62 -3.38
CA GLY A 220 -3.07 13.54 -2.69
C GLY A 220 -2.22 12.95 -1.57
N LEU A 221 -0.95 12.68 -1.84
CA LEU A 221 0.02 12.23 -0.82
C LEU A 221 0.23 13.26 0.29
N ALA A 222 0.31 14.55 -0.03
CA ALA A 222 0.43 15.60 0.98
C ALA A 222 -0.79 15.61 1.92
N LEU A 223 -2.02 15.54 1.38
CA LEU A 223 -3.25 15.45 2.19
C LEU A 223 -3.30 14.17 3.02
N TYR A 224 -2.91 13.04 2.41
CA TYR A 224 -2.80 11.75 3.09
C TYR A 224 -1.89 11.84 4.31
N LEU A 225 -0.70 12.44 4.18
CA LEU A 225 0.27 12.56 5.27
C LEU A 225 -0.25 13.46 6.38
N VAL A 226 -0.89 14.59 6.05
CA VAL A 226 -1.48 15.49 7.04
C VAL A 226 -2.57 14.75 7.83
N VAL A 227 -3.50 14.09 7.15
CA VAL A 227 -4.59 13.36 7.83
C VAL A 227 -4.08 12.17 8.62
N GLN A 228 -3.09 11.44 8.11
CA GLN A 228 -2.44 10.36 8.85
C GLN A 228 -1.81 10.87 10.15
N ASN A 229 -1.08 11.99 10.10
CA ASN A 229 -0.45 12.57 11.28
C ASN A 229 -1.48 13.14 12.26
N MET A 230 -2.58 13.73 11.77
CA MET A 230 -3.69 14.16 12.62
C MET A 230 -4.37 12.97 13.32
N ALA A 231 -4.61 11.87 12.61
CA ALA A 231 -5.19 10.65 13.17
C ALA A 231 -4.26 10.02 14.22
N ASN A 232 -2.95 10.04 13.96
CA ASN A 232 -1.94 9.59 14.93
C ASN A 232 -1.94 10.48 16.19
N ALA A 233 -1.93 11.80 16.03
CA ALA A 233 -2.01 12.74 17.15
C ALA A 233 -3.27 12.52 18.00
N PHE A 234 -4.43 12.34 17.34
CA PHE A 234 -5.69 12.02 18.03
C PHE A 234 -5.55 10.75 18.89
N ASN A 235 -5.07 9.65 18.31
CA ASN A 235 -4.85 8.40 19.05
C ASN A 235 -3.90 8.58 20.22
N GLN A 236 -2.85 9.38 20.06
CA GLN A 236 -1.82 9.59 21.06
C GLN A 236 -2.36 10.25 22.34
N PHE A 237 -3.37 11.13 22.21
CA PHE A 237 -4.03 11.78 23.34
C PHE A 237 -5.24 11.01 23.85
N VAL A 238 -6.06 10.47 22.95
CA VAL A 238 -7.35 9.85 23.32
C VAL A 238 -7.16 8.45 23.90
N ASN A 239 -6.23 7.65 23.37
CA ASN A 239 -6.08 6.25 23.80
C ASN A 239 -5.71 6.10 25.28
N PRO A 240 -4.75 6.88 25.83
CA PRO A 240 -4.46 6.82 27.26
C PRO A 240 -5.67 7.20 28.13
N ILE A 241 -6.41 8.24 27.75
CA ILE A 241 -7.59 8.72 28.49
C ILE A 241 -8.71 7.67 28.46
N ALA A 242 -9.00 7.11 27.28
CA ALA A 242 -10.03 6.11 27.10
C ALA A 242 -9.68 4.78 27.79
N LEU A 243 -8.41 4.36 27.75
CA LEU A 243 -7.94 3.18 28.48
C LEU A 243 -8.06 3.35 29.99
N GLN A 244 -7.84 4.55 30.53
CA GLN A 244 -8.05 4.80 31.97
C GLN A 244 -9.52 4.74 32.38
N ALA A 245 -10.43 5.19 31.51
CA ALA A 245 -11.86 5.24 31.82
C ALA A 245 -12.57 3.89 31.60
N ILE A 246 -12.20 3.15 30.55
CA ILE A 246 -12.95 2.00 30.03
C ILE A 246 -12.14 0.69 30.13
N THR A 247 -10.84 0.78 30.40
CA THR A 247 -9.91 -0.35 30.62
C THR A 247 -9.95 -1.35 29.46
N TRP A 248 -10.43 -2.57 29.70
CA TRP A 248 -10.44 -3.66 28.72
C TRP A 248 -11.61 -3.55 27.73
N LYS A 249 -12.69 -2.85 28.08
CA LYS A 249 -13.85 -2.71 27.19
C LYS A 249 -13.53 -1.83 25.98
N TYR A 250 -12.45 -1.04 26.05
CA TYR A 250 -12.04 -0.15 24.96
C TYR A 250 -11.59 -0.94 23.72
N TYR A 251 -11.10 -2.18 23.88
CA TYR A 251 -10.82 -3.08 22.77
C TYR A 251 -12.06 -3.36 21.90
N ALA A 252 -13.27 -3.29 22.47
CA ALA A 252 -14.50 -3.59 21.73
C ALA A 252 -14.81 -2.48 20.73
N VAL A 253 -14.43 -1.24 21.06
CA VAL A 253 -14.53 -0.10 20.14
C VAL A 253 -13.65 -0.34 18.92
N TYR A 254 -12.41 -0.82 19.12
CA TYR A 254 -11.50 -1.11 18.01
C TYR A 254 -11.96 -2.29 17.16
N ILE A 255 -12.47 -3.36 17.77
CA ILE A 255 -13.08 -4.46 17.01
C ILE A 255 -14.25 -3.94 16.15
N ALA A 256 -15.10 -3.08 16.70
CA ALA A 256 -16.21 -2.51 15.93
C ALA A 256 -15.71 -1.61 14.78
N ILE A 257 -14.68 -0.80 15.01
CA ILE A 257 -14.02 0.01 13.98
C ILE A 257 -13.40 -0.89 12.90
N ASP A 258 -12.70 -1.94 13.27
CA ASP A 258 -12.05 -2.88 12.35
C ASP A 258 -13.09 -3.62 11.49
N ILE A 259 -14.23 -4.02 12.08
CA ILE A 259 -15.36 -4.59 11.33
C ILE A 259 -15.92 -3.56 10.34
N ALA A 260 -16.09 -2.31 10.75
CA ALA A 260 -16.54 -1.24 9.85
C ALA A 260 -15.55 -1.01 8.71
N TYR A 261 -14.24 -1.06 8.97
CA TYR A 261 -13.20 -1.01 7.95
C TYR A 261 -13.23 -2.24 7.03
N ALA A 262 -13.41 -3.45 7.55
CA ALA A 262 -13.52 -4.66 6.74
C ALA A 262 -14.71 -4.57 5.77
N ILE A 263 -15.87 -4.10 6.24
CA ILE A 263 -17.04 -3.84 5.39
C ILE A 263 -16.74 -2.72 4.38
N GLY A 264 -16.11 -1.63 4.82
CA GLY A 264 -15.74 -0.51 3.97
C GLY A 264 -14.78 -0.90 2.84
N ILE A 265 -13.75 -1.70 3.15
CA ILE A 265 -12.81 -2.26 2.18
C ILE A 265 -13.56 -3.16 1.19
N TYR A 266 -14.47 -4.00 1.69
CA TYR A 266 -15.27 -4.85 0.81
C TYR A 266 -16.14 -4.04 -0.16
N LEU A 267 -16.76 -2.94 0.28
CA LEU A 267 -17.69 -2.17 -0.56
C LEU A 267 -17.00 -1.16 -1.48
N TRP A 268 -16.00 -0.45 -0.97
CA TRP A 268 -15.49 0.76 -1.63
C TRP A 268 -14.17 0.57 -2.37
N PHE A 269 -13.33 -0.39 -1.98
CA PHE A 269 -11.99 -0.56 -2.56
C PHE A 269 -12.10 -1.36 -3.86
N PRO A 270 -11.82 -0.76 -5.03
CA PRO A 270 -11.65 -1.53 -6.25
C PRO A 270 -10.38 -2.38 -6.18
N GLU A 271 -10.45 -3.56 -6.80
CA GLU A 271 -9.26 -4.36 -7.09
C GLU A 271 -8.48 -3.68 -8.23
N THR A 272 -7.17 -3.52 -8.04
CA THR A 272 -6.27 -2.87 -9.00
C THR A 272 -5.23 -3.84 -9.57
N LYS A 273 -5.40 -5.14 -9.32
CA LYS A 273 -4.47 -6.19 -9.75
C LYS A 273 -4.27 -6.17 -11.28
N GLN A 274 -3.00 -6.12 -11.69
CA GLN A 274 -2.54 -6.20 -13.09
C GLN A 274 -3.03 -5.09 -14.02
N LEU A 275 -3.59 -4.00 -13.48
CA LEU A 275 -4.01 -2.85 -14.27
C LEU A 275 -2.93 -1.77 -14.29
N THR A 276 -2.77 -1.07 -15.41
CA THR A 276 -1.95 0.14 -15.48
C THR A 276 -2.61 1.32 -14.76
N ILE A 277 -1.88 2.40 -14.52
CA ILE A 277 -2.38 3.58 -13.79
C ILE A 277 -3.53 4.25 -14.58
N GLU A 278 -3.45 4.16 -15.90
CA GLU A 278 -4.38 4.67 -16.90
C GLU A 278 -5.66 3.82 -16.87
N GLU A 279 -5.53 2.49 -16.88
CA GLU A 279 -6.65 1.55 -16.76
C GLU A 279 -7.37 1.66 -15.41
N ILE A 280 -6.64 1.92 -14.33
CA ILE A 280 -7.21 2.16 -13.01
C ILE A 280 -8.03 3.44 -13.02
N SER A 281 -7.60 4.47 -13.76
CA SER A 281 -8.37 5.71 -13.90
C SER A 281 -9.73 5.45 -14.55
N LEU A 282 -9.84 4.54 -15.52
CA LEU A 282 -11.12 4.10 -16.10
C LEU A 282 -12.07 3.47 -15.06
N VAL A 283 -11.54 2.75 -14.07
CA VAL A 283 -12.33 2.15 -12.99
C VAL A 283 -12.95 3.21 -12.06
N PHE A 284 -12.31 4.37 -11.93
CA PHE A 284 -12.78 5.46 -11.09
C PHE A 284 -13.64 6.48 -11.82
N ASP A 285 -13.38 6.72 -13.12
CA ASP A 285 -14.02 7.79 -13.88
C ASP A 285 -15.36 7.35 -14.51
N PHE A 286 -15.54 6.05 -14.77
CA PHE A 286 -16.80 5.50 -15.27
C PHE A 286 -17.65 4.84 -14.16
N PRO A 287 -18.99 5.01 -14.17
CA PRO A 287 -19.85 4.49 -13.12
C PRO A 287 -19.96 2.95 -13.14
N GLY A 288 -19.70 2.33 -11.98
CA GLY A 288 -20.16 0.96 -11.68
C GLY A 288 -19.44 -0.17 -12.41
N ARG A 289 -20.21 -1.12 -12.96
CA ARG A 289 -19.68 -2.33 -13.64
C ARG A 289 -19.01 -2.00 -14.97
N ASP A 290 -19.31 -0.85 -15.58
CA ASP A 290 -18.85 -0.53 -16.92
C ASP A 290 -17.39 -0.08 -16.93
N GLY A 291 -16.93 0.71 -15.94
CA GLY A 291 -15.51 1.03 -15.78
C GLY A 291 -14.64 -0.21 -15.52
N ARG A 292 -15.14 -1.19 -14.75
CA ARG A 292 -14.44 -2.47 -14.54
C ARG A 292 -14.40 -3.33 -15.79
N LYS A 293 -15.46 -3.32 -16.61
CA LYS A 293 -15.49 -4.04 -17.90
C LYS A 293 -14.54 -3.40 -18.91
N MET A 294 -14.47 -2.08 -18.96
CA MET A 294 -13.55 -1.34 -19.83
C MET A 294 -12.10 -1.59 -19.42
N ALA A 295 -11.78 -1.52 -18.12
CA ALA A 295 -10.44 -1.85 -17.64
C ALA A 295 -10.09 -3.33 -17.88
N ALA A 296 -11.03 -4.25 -17.68
CA ALA A 296 -10.82 -5.67 -17.98
C ALA A 296 -10.68 -5.94 -19.50
N ALA A 297 -11.36 -5.18 -20.34
CA ALA A 297 -11.23 -5.26 -21.79
C ALA A 297 -9.90 -4.68 -22.29
N ALA A 298 -9.44 -3.57 -21.71
CA ALA A 298 -8.13 -2.98 -21.97
C ALA A 298 -7.01 -3.97 -21.59
N LEU A 299 -7.10 -4.56 -20.39
CA LEU A 299 -6.18 -5.61 -19.94
C LEU A 299 -6.21 -6.84 -20.87
N ALA A 300 -7.40 -7.29 -21.28
CA ALA A 300 -7.53 -8.43 -22.19
C ALA A 300 -6.93 -8.15 -23.57
N ASN A 301 -7.07 -6.92 -24.08
CA ASN A 301 -6.43 -6.51 -25.34
C ASN A 301 -4.91 -6.49 -25.18
N ARG A 302 -4.38 -5.91 -24.10
CA ARG A 302 -2.93 -5.88 -23.82
C ARG A 302 -2.35 -7.29 -23.69
N MET A 303 -3.03 -8.19 -22.99
CA MET A 303 -2.62 -9.59 -22.87
C MET A 303 -2.66 -10.33 -24.21
N ARG A 304 -3.60 -9.98 -25.10
CA ARG A 304 -3.70 -10.55 -26.44
C ARG A 304 -2.58 -10.04 -27.35
N GLU A 305 -2.25 -8.76 -27.25
CA GLU A 305 -1.16 -8.12 -28.00
C GLU A 305 0.22 -8.63 -27.53
N GLY A 306 0.46 -8.71 -26.22
CA GLY A 306 1.69 -9.31 -25.68
C GLY A 306 1.83 -10.80 -26.00
N GLY A 307 0.72 -11.56 -25.94
CA GLY A 307 0.72 -12.98 -26.29
C GLY A 307 0.87 -13.27 -27.78
N SER A 308 0.57 -12.33 -28.68
CA SER A 308 0.92 -12.44 -30.10
C SER A 308 2.42 -12.25 -30.32
N THR A 309 3.05 -11.30 -29.63
CA THR A 309 4.49 -11.04 -29.72
C THR A 309 5.32 -12.21 -29.19
N ASP A 310 4.88 -12.82 -28.08
CA ASP A 310 5.54 -14.02 -27.52
C ASP A 310 5.44 -15.23 -28.46
N ARG A 311 4.26 -15.48 -29.06
CA ARG A 311 4.08 -16.56 -30.04
C ARG A 311 4.84 -16.33 -31.35
N GLU A 312 4.94 -15.08 -31.79
CA GLU A 312 5.73 -14.71 -32.96
C GLU A 312 7.23 -14.91 -32.66
N SER A 313 7.69 -14.53 -31.48
CA SER A 313 9.07 -14.76 -31.01
C SER A 313 9.43 -16.25 -30.86
N ASP A 314 8.49 -17.08 -30.37
CA ASP A 314 8.66 -18.52 -30.25
C ASP A 314 8.64 -19.21 -31.62
N SER A 315 7.83 -18.72 -32.56
CA SER A 315 7.81 -19.21 -33.94
C SER A 315 9.09 -18.87 -34.70
N VAL A 316 9.64 -17.66 -34.50
CA VAL A 316 10.92 -17.23 -35.10
C VAL A 316 12.10 -18.01 -34.49
N LYS A 317 12.08 -18.28 -33.17
CA LYS A 317 13.08 -19.15 -32.53
C LYS A 317 13.00 -20.59 -33.04
N ALA A 318 11.79 -21.13 -33.21
CA ALA A 318 11.58 -22.47 -33.75
C ALA A 318 12.07 -22.59 -35.21
N ASP A 319 11.84 -21.57 -36.04
CA ASP A 319 12.32 -21.52 -37.42
C ASP A 319 13.86 -21.38 -37.49
N MET A 320 14.46 -20.56 -36.63
CA MET A 320 15.93 -20.45 -36.52
C MET A 320 16.59 -21.78 -36.14
N THR A 321 16.01 -22.53 -35.19
CA THR A 321 16.54 -23.85 -34.81
C THR A 321 16.42 -24.89 -35.93
N HIS A 322 15.50 -24.74 -36.89
CA HIS A 322 15.39 -25.61 -38.05
C HIS A 322 16.38 -25.28 -39.18
N VAL A 323 16.91 -24.05 -39.21
CA VAL A 323 17.92 -23.62 -40.19
C VAL A 323 19.33 -24.01 -39.73
N GLU A 324 19.63 -24.00 -38.42
CA GLU A 324 20.92 -24.45 -37.89
C GLU A 324 21.11 -25.99 -37.91
N SER A 325 20.05 -26.77 -38.15
CA SER A 325 20.11 -28.23 -38.22
C SER A 325 20.25 -28.81 -39.64
N LYS A 326 20.61 -27.99 -40.64
CA LYS A 326 20.90 -28.40 -42.03
C LYS A 326 22.30 -27.95 -42.44
#